data_AF-A0A7X1BW52-F1
#
_entry.id   AF-A0A7X1BW52-F1
#
_cell.length_a   1.000
_cell.length_b   1.000
_cell.length_c   1.000
_cell.angle_alpha   90.00
_cell.angle_beta   90.00
_cell.angle_gamma   90.00
#
_symmetry.space_group_name_H-M   'P 1'
#
loop_
_entity.id
_entity.type
_entity.pdbx_description
1 polymer ?
#
loop_
_entity_poly.entity_id
_entity_poly.type
_entity_poly.pdbx_seq_one_letter_code
_entity_poly.pdbx_strand_id
1 'polypeptide(L)'
;MEETDIFDLMDVPVEDITIEQKKEAKILVSAVPDYEGKDFLRVRKEYQISQSKFAALLGVKRNTLSGYENEAKPPSTIAKRMLGIIEDHPEFIWMFYLQKLED
;
A
#
# COMPACT_ATOMS: atom_id res chain seq x y z
N MET A 1 4.91 30.05 50.39
CA MET A 1 3.52 30.21 49.90
C MET A 1 3.39 29.10 48.87
N GLU A 2 2.78 27.99 49.26
CA GLU A 2 2.61 26.87 48.32
C GLU A 2 1.56 27.29 47.30
N GLU A 3 1.91 27.15 46.03
CA GLU A 3 1.06 27.48 44.89
C GLU A 3 0.00 26.38 44.80
N THR A 4 -1.20 26.65 45.31
CA THR A 4 -2.35 25.75 45.16
C THR A 4 -2.69 25.61 43.69
N ASP A 5 -2.83 24.36 43.25
CA ASP A 5 -3.19 24.02 41.87
C ASP A 5 -4.55 24.66 41.51
N ILE A 6 -4.63 25.24 40.31
CA ILE A 6 -5.85 25.81 39.74
C ILE A 6 -6.99 24.80 39.69
N PHE A 7 -6.69 23.50 39.55
CA PHE A 7 -7.70 22.44 39.57
C PHE A 7 -8.30 22.21 40.96
N ASP A 8 -7.52 22.38 42.03
CA ASP A 8 -8.02 22.30 43.42
C ASP A 8 -8.96 23.46 43.75
N LEU A 9 -8.76 24.64 43.13
CA LEU A 9 -9.58 25.83 43.36
C LEU A 9 -10.97 25.72 42.71
N MET A 10 -11.09 24.96 41.62
CA MET A 10 -12.34 24.86 40.85
C MET A 10 -13.23 23.67 41.26
N ASP A 11 -12.79 22.83 42.20
CA ASP A 11 -13.50 21.62 42.67
C ASP A 11 -14.02 20.74 41.50
N VAL A 12 -13.22 20.69 40.42
CA VAL A 12 -13.55 19.92 39.22
C VAL A 12 -12.96 18.52 39.39
N PRO A 13 -13.79 17.45 39.33
CA PRO A 13 -13.25 16.10 39.32
C PRO A 13 -12.46 15.90 38.02
N VAL A 14 -11.13 15.85 38.13
CA VAL A 14 -10.26 15.45 37.02
C VAL A 14 -10.32 13.94 36.93
N GLU A 15 -11.07 13.44 35.96
CA GLU A 15 -11.09 12.00 35.66
C GLU A 15 -9.75 11.61 35.03
N ASP A 16 -9.03 10.68 35.67
CA ASP A 16 -7.81 10.12 35.12
C ASP A 16 -8.14 9.38 33.80
N ILE A 17 -7.76 9.98 32.67
CA ILE A 17 -7.89 9.34 31.37
C ILE A 17 -6.91 8.15 31.37
N THR A 18 -7.44 6.95 31.55
CA THR A 18 -6.64 5.73 31.51
C THR A 18 -6.26 5.48 30.05
N ILE A 19 -5.03 5.88 29.66
CA ILE A 19 -4.49 5.57 28.33
C ILE A 19 -4.24 4.07 28.30
N GLU A 20 -5.14 3.31 27.67
CA GLU A 20 -4.91 1.88 27.43
C GLU A 20 -3.59 1.70 26.67
N GLN A 21 -2.70 0.87 27.24
CA GLN A 21 -1.36 0.66 26.72
C GLN A 21 -1.42 0.17 25.26
N LYS A 22 -0.94 1.02 24.35
CA LYS A 22 -0.88 0.75 22.90
C LYS A 22 -0.06 -0.52 22.68
N LYS A 23 -0.73 -1.62 22.34
CA LYS A 23 -0.08 -2.90 22.02
C LYS A 23 0.92 -2.65 20.89
N GLU A 24 2.21 -2.82 21.17
CA GLU A 24 3.26 -2.72 20.15
C GLU A 24 3.09 -3.87 19.16
N ALA A 25 2.27 -3.65 18.13
CA ALA A 25 2.22 -4.55 17.00
C ALA A 25 3.61 -4.53 16.36
N LYS A 26 4.38 -5.61 16.53
CA LYS A 26 5.58 -5.84 15.74
C LYS A 26 5.15 -5.99 14.29
N ILE A 27 5.13 -4.89 13.55
CA ILE A 27 4.84 -4.90 12.11
C ILE A 27 6.05 -5.53 11.43
N LEU A 28 5.97 -6.84 11.19
CA LEU A 28 6.95 -7.57 10.38
C LEU A 28 6.71 -7.18 8.92
N VAL A 29 7.43 -6.15 8.45
CA VAL A 29 7.40 -5.79 7.03
C VAL A 29 8.24 -6.83 6.30
N SER A 30 7.59 -7.68 5.51
CA SER A 30 8.28 -8.60 4.59
C SER A 30 9.20 -7.80 3.65
N ALA A 31 10.40 -8.32 3.39
CA ALA A 31 11.29 -7.75 2.40
C ALA A 31 10.56 -7.64 1.05
N VAL A 32 10.81 -6.57 0.29
CA VAL A 32 10.23 -6.40 -1.04
C VAL A 32 10.79 -7.52 -1.93
N PRO A 33 9.94 -8.33 -2.58
CA PRO A 33 10.44 -9.38 -3.46
C PRO A 33 11.22 -8.79 -4.62
N ASP A 34 12.27 -9.49 -5.04
CA ASP A 34 13.15 -9.00 -6.10
C ASP A 34 12.60 -9.34 -7.49
N TYR A 35 11.53 -8.64 -7.87
CA TYR A 35 10.93 -8.79 -9.19
C TYR A 35 11.72 -8.07 -10.29
N GLU A 36 11.82 -8.73 -11.44
CA GLU A 36 12.41 -8.18 -12.66
C GLU A 36 11.33 -7.79 -13.67
N GLY A 37 11.74 -7.10 -14.74
CA GLY A 37 10.84 -6.68 -15.82
C GLY A 37 10.02 -7.83 -16.44
N LYS A 38 10.62 -9.02 -16.53
CA LYS A 38 9.98 -10.24 -17.01
C LYS A 38 8.79 -10.69 -16.14
N ASP A 39 8.84 -10.46 -14.83
CA ASP A 39 7.75 -10.83 -13.92
C ASP A 39 6.50 -9.99 -14.16
N PHE A 40 6.69 -8.68 -14.39
CA PHE A 40 5.60 -7.78 -14.77
C PHE A 40 4.93 -8.25 -16.07
N LEU A 41 5.72 -8.66 -17.06
CA LEU A 41 5.20 -9.19 -18.32
C LEU A 41 4.45 -10.51 -18.10
N ARG A 42 5.00 -11.42 -17.28
CA ARG A 42 4.40 -12.71 -16.95
C ARG A 42 3.02 -12.52 -16.31
N VAL A 43 2.96 -11.80 -15.19
CA VAL A 43 1.71 -11.56 -14.45
C VAL A 43 0.69 -10.86 -15.34
N ARG A 44 1.09 -9.82 -16.09
CA ARG A 44 0.15 -9.14 -17.00
C ARG A 44 -0.49 -10.08 -18.02
N LYS A 45 0.31 -10.99 -18.59
CA LYS A 45 -0.15 -11.95 -19.61
C LYS A 45 -1.01 -13.06 -19.00
N GLU A 46 -0.70 -13.50 -17.79
CA GLU A 46 -1.47 -14.48 -17.03
C GLU A 46 -2.93 -14.04 -16.87
N TYR A 47 -3.13 -12.77 -16.49
CA TYR A 47 -4.47 -12.19 -16.34
C TYR A 47 -5.05 -11.56 -17.63
N GLN A 48 -4.32 -11.64 -18.75
CA GLN A 48 -4.74 -11.15 -20.07
C GLN A 48 -5.21 -9.68 -20.09
N ILE A 49 -4.66 -8.83 -19.22
CA ILE A 49 -5.02 -7.42 -19.13
C ILE A 49 -4.13 -6.55 -20.02
N SER A 50 -4.71 -5.43 -20.49
CA SER A 50 -3.96 -4.47 -21.30
C SER A 50 -2.87 -3.79 -20.48
N GLN A 51 -1.81 -3.36 -21.16
CA GLN A 51 -0.70 -2.65 -20.53
C GLN A 51 -1.15 -1.37 -19.81
N SER A 52 -2.12 -0.64 -20.36
CA SER A 52 -2.64 0.57 -19.70
C SER A 52 -3.38 0.25 -18.39
N LYS A 53 -4.19 -0.82 -18.36
CA LYS A 53 -4.91 -1.25 -17.15
C LYS A 53 -3.93 -1.73 -16.08
N PHE A 54 -2.95 -2.54 -16.46
CA PHE A 54 -1.94 -3.03 -15.53
C PHE A 54 -1.06 -1.91 -14.98
N ALA A 55 -0.69 -0.94 -15.82
CA ALA A 55 0.05 0.23 -15.37
C ALA A 55 -0.74 1.06 -14.34
N ALA A 56 -2.05 1.23 -14.53
CA ALA A 56 -2.91 1.91 -13.57
C ALA A 56 -2.96 1.17 -12.22
N LEU A 57 -3.10 -0.16 -12.24
CA LEU A 57 -3.08 -1.00 -11.03
C LEU A 57 -1.74 -0.86 -10.27
N LEU A 58 -0.63 -0.79 -10.99
CA LEU A 58 0.71 -0.61 -10.43
C LEU A 58 1.04 0.84 -10.02
N GLY A 59 0.16 1.80 -10.33
CA GLY A 59 0.39 3.22 -10.05
C GLY A 59 1.48 3.87 -10.93
N VAL A 60 1.71 3.36 -12.14
CA VAL A 60 2.73 3.87 -13.08
C VAL A 60 2.11 4.26 -14.43
N LYS A 61 2.85 5.06 -15.23
CA LYS A 61 2.45 5.36 -16.61
C LYS A 61 2.64 4.12 -17.51
N ARG A 62 1.81 3.96 -18.54
CA ARG A 62 1.94 2.87 -19.53
C ARG A 62 3.35 2.74 -20.11
N ASN A 63 3.97 3.86 -20.50
CA ASN A 63 5.33 3.86 -21.05
C ASN A 63 6.37 3.39 -20.03
N THR A 64 6.17 3.69 -18.74
CA THR A 64 7.04 3.20 -17.66
C THR A 64 6.94 1.69 -17.53
N LEU A 65 5.71 1.14 -17.52
CA LEU A 65 5.50 -0.32 -17.53
C LEU A 65 6.11 -0.96 -18.79
N SER A 66 6.02 -0.31 -19.95
CA SER A 66 6.68 -0.78 -21.17
C SER A 66 8.20 -0.84 -21.02
N GLY A 67 8.81 0.13 -20.34
CA GLY A 67 10.23 0.11 -20.03
C GLY A 67 10.60 -1.08 -19.12
N TYR A 68 9.73 -1.42 -18.17
CA TYR A 68 9.92 -2.58 -17.30
C TYR A 68 9.82 -3.89 -18.10
N GLU A 69 8.73 -4.10 -18.83
CA GLU A 69 8.47 -5.35 -19.58
C GLU A 69 9.52 -5.67 -20.65
N ASN A 70 10.16 -4.65 -21.23
CA ASN A 70 11.23 -4.81 -22.21
C ASN A 70 12.65 -4.76 -21.61
N GLU A 71 12.77 -4.78 -20.28
CA GLU A 71 14.04 -4.70 -19.54
C GLU A 71 14.87 -3.43 -19.83
N ALA A 72 14.28 -2.43 -20.49
CA ALA A 72 14.94 -1.16 -20.80
C ALA A 72 15.11 -0.28 -19.54
N LYS A 73 14.29 -0.50 -18.51
CA LYS A 73 14.34 0.21 -17.23
C LYS A 73 14.06 -0.75 -16.07
N PRO A 74 14.79 -0.67 -14.95
CA PRO A 74 14.47 -1.46 -13.77
C PRO A 74 13.15 -1.01 -13.11
N PRO A 75 12.32 -1.94 -12.62
CA PRO A 75 11.13 -1.63 -11.83
C PRO A 75 11.47 -0.87 -10.54
N SER A 76 10.61 0.06 -10.13
CA SER A 76 10.75 0.74 -8.84
C SER A 76 10.37 -0.19 -7.68
N THR A 77 10.91 0.05 -6.48
CA THR A 77 10.59 -0.71 -5.27
C THR A 77 9.08 -0.76 -4.99
N ILE A 78 8.37 0.34 -5.22
CA ILE A 78 6.91 0.42 -5.05
C ILE A 78 6.20 -0.47 -6.07
N ALA A 79 6.64 -0.46 -7.33
CA ALA A 79 6.05 -1.31 -8.37
C ALA A 79 6.28 -2.79 -8.06
N LYS A 80 7.48 -3.17 -7.57
CA LYS A 80 7.78 -4.53 -7.11
C LYS A 80 6.87 -4.95 -5.95
N ARG A 81 6.67 -4.07 -4.96
CA ARG A 81 5.76 -4.35 -3.85
C ARG A 81 4.31 -4.53 -4.33
N MET A 82 3.86 -3.69 -5.25
CA MET A 82 2.50 -3.79 -5.80
C MET A 82 2.32 -5.08 -6.60
N LEU A 83 3.34 -5.50 -7.35
CA LEU A 83 3.30 -6.78 -8.04
C LEU A 83 3.14 -7.97 -7.07
N GLY A 84 3.88 -7.96 -5.95
CA GLY A 84 3.72 -9.00 -4.92
C GLY A 84 2.34 -9.00 -4.28
N ILE A 85 1.77 -7.82 -4.00
CA ILE A 85 0.40 -7.72 -3.50
C ILE A 85 -0.59 -8.31 -4.51
N ILE A 86 -0.41 -8.08 -5.80
CA ILE A 86 -1.28 -8.64 -6.85
C ILE A 86 -1.16 -10.16 -6.94
N GLU A 87 0.05 -10.72 -6.78
CA GLU A 87 0.24 -12.17 -6.76
C GLU A 87 -0.39 -12.82 -5.52
N ASP A 88 -0.30 -12.16 -4.36
CA ASP A 88 -0.92 -12.63 -3.11
C ASP A 88 -2.45 -12.45 -3.11
N HIS A 89 -2.95 -11.42 -3.79
CA HIS A 89 -4.35 -10.98 -3.81
C HIS A 89 -4.88 -10.75 -5.24
N PRO A 90 -5.10 -11.82 -6.01
CA PRO A 90 -5.53 -11.72 -7.41
C PRO A 90 -6.92 -11.07 -7.58
N GLU A 91 -7.75 -11.04 -6.53
CA GLU A 91 -9.05 -10.37 -6.51
C GLU A 91 -8.97 -8.89 -6.90
N PHE A 92 -7.84 -8.22 -6.64
CA PHE A 92 -7.66 -6.82 -6.99
C PHE A 92 -7.65 -6.58 -8.50
N ILE A 93 -7.21 -7.56 -9.30
CA ILE A 93 -7.27 -7.46 -10.75
C ILE A 93 -8.72 -7.38 -11.22
N TRP A 94 -9.59 -8.23 -10.67
CA TRP A 94 -11.00 -8.27 -11.06
C TRP A 94 -11.77 -7.05 -10.55
N MET A 95 -11.50 -6.58 -9.34
CA MET A 95 -12.10 -5.36 -8.81
C MET A 95 -11.79 -4.14 -9.70
N PHE A 96 -10.53 -3.96 -10.10
CA PHE A 96 -10.15 -2.88 -11.01
C PHE A 96 -10.64 -3.09 -12.45
N TYR A 97 -10.82 -4.34 -12.88
CA TYR A 97 -11.36 -4.64 -14.20
C TYR A 97 -12.82 -4.21 -14.34
N LEU A 98 -13.61 -4.35 -13.26
CA LEU A 98 -15.04 -4.02 -13.22
C LEU A 98 -15.31 -2.51 -13.03
N GLN A 99 -14.46 -1.79 -12.28
CA GLN A 99 -14.65 -0.35 -12.02
C GLN A 99 -14.66 0.56 -13.26
N LYS A 100 -14.15 0.10 -14.41
CA LYS A 100 -14.06 0.89 -15.65
C LYS A 100 -14.99 0.39 -16.76
N LEU A 101 -15.95 -0.48 -16.43
CA LEU A 101 -17.07 -0.83 -17.33
C LEU A 101 -18.32 0.03 -17.07
N GLU A 102 -18.30 0.88 -16.03
CA GLU A 102 -19.40 1.76 -15.65
C GLU A 102 -19.19 3.24 -16.09
N ASP A 103 -18.07 3.55 -16.75
CA ASP A 103 -17.79 4.87 -17.38
C ASP A 103 -17.92 4.77 -18.91
#